data_AF-A0A660YA63-F1
#
_entry.id   AF-A0A660YA63-F1
#
_cell.length_a   1.000
_cell.length_b   1.000
_cell.length_c   1.000
_cell.angle_alpha   90.00
_cell.angle_beta   90.00
_cell.angle_gamma   90.00
#
_symmetry.space_group_name_H-M   'P 1'
#
loop_
_entity.id
_entity.type
_entity.pdbx_description
1 polymer ?
#
loop_
_entity_poly.entity_id
_entity_poly.type
_entity_poly.pdbx_seq_one_letter_code
_entity_poly.pdbx_strand_id
1 'polypeptide(L)' 'MVIGVPKEVKEGERRVGMTPAGVRSLVSEGHRVLV' A
#
# COMPACT_ATOMS: atom_id res chain seq x y z
N MET A 1 -11.52 -1.08 -7.34
CA MET A 1 -10.24 -1.02 -8.09
C MET A 1 -9.23 -1.96 -7.44
N VAL A 2 -8.23 -2.45 -8.17
CA VAL A 2 -7.07 -3.18 -7.61
C VAL A 2 -5.91 -2.21 -7.48
N ILE A 3 -5.31 -2.09 -6.30
CA ILE A 3 -4.25 -1.13 -5.96
C ILE A 3 -3.05 -1.91 -5.42
N GLY A 4 -1.87 -1.71 -5.99
CA GLY A 4 -0.63 -2.37 -5.58
C GLY A 4 0.28 -1.45 -4.76
N VAL A 5 0.90 -1.98 -3.71
CA VAL A 5 1.88 -1.30 -2.84
C VAL A 5 3.17 -2.12 -2.79
N PRO A 6 4.03 -2.02 -3.81
CA PRO A 6 5.25 -2.82 -3.86
C PRO A 6 6.27 -2.38 -2.82
N LYS A 7 7.23 -3.26 -2.55
CA LYS A 7 8.44 -2.92 -1.79
C LYS A 7 9.30 -1.91 -2.55
N GLU A 8 9.78 -0.88 -1.84
CA GLU A 8 10.85 -0.01 -2.33
C GLU A 8 12.17 -0.78 -2.45
N VAL A 9 12.79 -0.75 -3.64
CA VAL A 9 14.01 -1.51 -3.94
C VAL A 9 15.29 -0.68 -3.81
N LYS A 10 15.17 0.63 -3.63
CA LYS A 10 16.32 1.52 -3.49
C LYS A 10 17.05 1.26 -2.18
N GLU A 11 18.37 1.14 -2.24
CA GLU A 11 19.20 0.95 -1.05
C GLU A 11 19.02 2.10 -0.04
N GLY A 12 18.88 1.75 1.23
CA GLY A 12 18.64 2.70 2.32
C GLY A 12 17.21 3.24 2.39
N GLU A 13 16.32 2.89 1.46
CA GLU A 13 14.92 3.28 1.52
C GLU A 13 14.14 2.41 2.51
N ARG A 14 13.45 3.05 3.45
CA ARG A 14 12.68 2.38 4.52
C ARG A 14 11.22 2.79 4.54
N ARG A 15 10.80 3.66 3.62
CA ARG A 15 9.40 4.03 3.44
C ARG A 15 8.65 2.93 2.70
N VAL A 16 7.33 3.05 2.71
CA VAL A 16 6.39 2.22 1.96
C VAL A 16 5.32 3.14 1.39
N GLY A 17 4.80 2.83 0.20
CA GLY A 17 3.82 3.68 -0.48
C GLY A 17 2.52 3.91 0.29
N MET A 18 2.20 3.07 1.28
CA MET A 18 0.99 3.18 2.08
C MET A 18 1.16 2.60 3.48
N THR A 19 0.56 3.26 4.47
CA THR A 19 0.47 2.73 5.84
C THR A 19 -0.73 1.78 5.97
N PRO A 20 -0.76 0.88 6.98
CA PRO A 20 -1.91 0.02 7.24
C PRO A 20 -3.23 0.79 7.43
N ALA A 21 -3.19 2.00 7.98
CA ALA A 21 -4.36 2.86 8.11
C ALA A 21 -4.92 3.27 6.74
N GLY A 22 -4.06 3.65 5.79
CA GLY A 22 -4.46 3.96 4.41
C GLY A 22 -5.04 2.73 3.69
N VAL A 23 -4.43 1.55 3.87
CA VAL A 23 -4.95 0.29 3.33
C VAL A 23 -6.37 0.03 3.83
N ARG A 24 -6.60 0.21 5.14
CA ARG A 24 -7.91 -0.01 5.76
C ARG A 24 -8.99 0.91 5.18
N SER A 25 -8.68 2.18 4.95
CA SER A 25 -9.62 3.13 4.34
C SER A 25 -10.01 2.69 2.93
N LEU A 26 -9.03 2.36 2.07
CA LEU A 26 -9.31 1.95 0.69
C LEU A 26 -10.09 0.62 0.63
N VAL A 27 -9.77 -0.32 1.52
CA VAL A 27 -10.53 -1.58 1.62
C VAL A 27 -11.97 -1.32 2.07
N SER A 28 -12.20 -0.38 3.00
CA SER A 28 -13.56 -0.01 3.43
C SER A 28 -14.39 0.66 2.32
N GLU A 29 -13.73 1.30 1.36
CA GLU A 29 -14.35 1.86 0.14
C GLU A 29 -14.54 0.80 -0.96
N GLY A 30 -14.28 -0.48 -0.66
CA GLY A 30 -14.49 -1.60 -1.60
C GLY A 30 -13.34 -1.80 -2.60
N HIS A 31 -12.16 -1.24 -2.34
CA HIS A 31 -10.97 -1.51 -3.14
C HIS A 31 -10.21 -2.75 -2.65
N ARG A 32 -9.54 -3.43 -3.59
CA ARG A 32 -8.66 -4.55 -3.27
C ARG A 32 -7.23 -4.06 -3.28
N VAL A 33 -6.53 -4.17 -2.15
CA VAL A 33 -5.13 -3.77 -2.02
C VAL A 33 -4.23 -5.00 -2.01
N LEU A 34 -3.14 -4.95 -2.78
CA LEU A 34 -2.08 -5.95 -2.83
C LEU A 34 -0.78 -5.30 -2.32
N VAL A 35 -0.04 -6.00 -1.46
CA VAL A 35 1.22 -5.53 -0.86
C VAL A 35 2.33 -6.51 -1.22
#